data_AF-W7KZB1-F1
#
_entry.id   AF-W7KZB1-F1
#
_cell.length_a   1.000
_cell.length_b   1.000
_cell.length_c   1.000
_cell.angle_alpha   90.00
_cell.angle_beta   90.00
_cell.angle_gamma   90.00
#
_symmetry.space_group_name_H-M   'P 1'
#
loop_
_entity.id
_entity.type
_entity.pdbx_description
1 polymer ?
#
loop_
_entity_poly.entity_id
_entity_poly.type
_entity_poly.pdbx_seq_one_letter_code
_entity_poly.pdbx_strand_id
1 'polypeptide(L)'
;MEVKLPIPFSGVAVGVNSPILAVLAKVKVTVKSGRPKVDISSLFKEATGFECKVDLDVEGDIPFSSYYVLVSKLLVDRAIEKCDIPINEDEKFETLRLIDDALFDSRLIRALRAAQRLNVSLLYRDNEEPVPVDFAEIRMRKIASYPIEVRSDVENSVVHTIGLIPVLFSQGITKDLVEQENGIWHSLYSIHVPYINDWKVIWDLNWATIIEFSS
;
A
#
# COMPACT_ATOMS: atom_id res chain seq x y z
N MET A 1 -1.57 8.73 17.57
CA MET A 1 -0.99 7.41 17.93
C MET A 1 0.02 7.00 16.86
N GLU A 2 0.96 6.11 17.19
CA GLU A 2 1.84 5.50 16.19
C GLU A 2 1.31 4.10 15.85
N VAL A 3 1.14 3.79 14.57
CA VAL A 3 0.63 2.50 14.09
C VAL A 3 1.60 1.89 13.08
N LYS A 4 1.65 0.56 13.02
CA LYS A 4 2.32 -0.15 11.93
C LYS A 4 1.33 -0.36 10.78
N LEU A 5 1.73 -0.02 9.56
CA LEU A 5 0.92 -0.31 8.38
C LEU A 5 1.79 -0.78 7.20
N PRO A 6 1.21 -1.52 6.26
CA PRO A 6 1.89 -1.83 5.02
C PRO A 6 1.98 -0.58 4.13
N ILE A 7 3.16 -0.34 3.59
CA ILE A 7 3.42 0.64 2.53
C ILE A 7 4.07 -0.06 1.33
N PRO A 8 3.81 0.39 0.10
CA PRO A 8 4.44 -0.16 -1.09
C PRO A 8 5.83 0.45 -1.25
N PHE A 9 6.76 0.01 -0.42
CA PHE A 9 8.08 0.63 -0.31
C PHE A 9 8.85 0.59 -1.63
N SER A 10 8.71 -0.46 -2.43
CA SER A 10 9.31 -0.54 -3.78
C SER A 10 8.37 -1.22 -4.77
N GLY A 11 8.47 -0.79 -6.03
CA GLY A 11 7.59 -1.21 -7.13
C GLY A 11 7.12 0.01 -7.92
N VAL A 12 7.02 -0.14 -9.24
CA VAL A 12 6.69 0.96 -10.16
C VAL A 12 5.37 0.67 -10.88
N ALA A 13 4.61 1.73 -11.16
CA ALA A 13 3.26 1.71 -11.74
C ALA A 13 3.21 1.32 -13.22
N VAL A 14 3.75 0.15 -13.57
CA VAL A 14 3.78 -0.34 -14.96
C VAL A 14 2.75 -1.44 -15.20
N GLY A 15 2.28 -1.57 -16.45
CA GLY A 15 1.27 -2.54 -16.88
C GLY A 15 1.75 -4.00 -16.94
N VAL A 16 2.94 -4.28 -16.41
CA VAL A 16 3.53 -5.62 -16.30
C VAL A 16 3.45 -6.10 -14.86
N ASN A 17 3.28 -7.41 -14.67
CA ASN A 17 3.21 -8.04 -13.35
C ASN A 17 4.60 -8.15 -12.68
N SER A 18 5.20 -7.01 -12.36
CA SER A 18 6.46 -6.91 -11.61
C SER A 18 6.24 -7.12 -10.10
N PRO A 19 7.24 -7.59 -9.34
CA PRO A 19 7.14 -7.66 -7.89
C PRO A 19 6.93 -6.28 -7.25
N ILE A 20 6.28 -6.29 -6.08
CA ILE A 20 6.09 -5.15 -5.19
C ILE A 20 6.65 -5.55 -3.83
N LEU A 21 7.49 -4.71 -3.24
CA LEU A 21 7.94 -4.87 -1.87
C LEU A 21 7.00 -4.07 -0.96
N ALA A 22 6.14 -4.78 -0.22
CA ALA A 22 5.31 -4.21 0.82
C ALA A 22 6.04 -4.30 2.16
N VAL A 23 6.24 -3.16 2.84
CA VAL A 23 6.95 -3.07 4.12
C VAL A 23 6.02 -2.59 5.21
N LEU A 24 6.16 -3.15 6.41
CA LEU A 24 5.51 -2.61 7.59
C LEU A 24 6.26 -1.37 8.10
N ALA A 25 5.67 -0.20 7.94
CA ALA A 25 6.20 1.07 8.40
C ALA A 25 5.42 1.61 9.60
N LYS A 26 6.14 2.27 10.52
CA LYS A 26 5.58 3.07 11.60
C LYS A 26 5.20 4.46 11.10
N VAL A 27 3.95 4.86 11.34
CA VAL A 27 3.46 6.21 11.03
C VAL A 27 2.70 6.80 12.19
N LYS A 28 2.64 8.13 12.24
CA LYS A 28 1.77 8.86 13.15
C LYS A 28 0.43 9.12 12.48
N VAL A 29 -0.64 8.67 13.12
CA VAL A 29 -2.02 8.91 12.70
C VAL A 29 -2.91 9.30 13.87
N THR A 30 -4.03 9.93 13.55
CA THR A 30 -5.11 10.24 14.48
C THR A 30 -6.38 9.58 13.98
N VAL A 31 -6.98 8.73 14.80
CA VAL A 31 -8.31 8.18 14.54
C VAL A 31 -9.33 9.20 15.03
N LYS A 32 -10.31 9.53 14.18
CA LYS A 32 -11.38 10.47 14.50
C LYS A 32 -12.73 9.89 14.10
N SER A 33 -13.79 10.36 14.75
CA SER A 33 -15.15 10.14 14.27
C SER A 33 -15.42 11.04 13.07
N GLY A 34 -16.07 10.50 12.04
CA GLY A 34 -16.38 11.26 10.83
C GLY A 34 -16.53 10.37 9.61
N ARG A 35 -16.94 10.97 8.49
CA ARG A 35 -17.06 10.25 7.23
C ARG A 35 -15.66 9.93 6.67
N PRO A 36 -15.36 8.65 6.37
CA PRO A 36 -14.08 8.29 5.74
C PRO A 36 -13.99 8.89 4.33
N LYS A 37 -12.77 9.08 3.83
CA LYS A 37 -12.53 9.53 2.45
C LYS A 37 -12.96 8.47 1.43
N VAL A 38 -12.96 7.20 1.82
CA VAL A 38 -13.45 6.07 1.03
C VAL A 38 -14.59 5.41 1.79
N ASP A 39 -15.78 5.44 1.21
CA ASP A 39 -16.98 4.83 1.77
C ASP A 39 -17.13 3.41 1.23
N ILE A 40 -16.94 2.41 2.10
CA ILE A 40 -17.04 0.98 1.74
C ILE A 40 -18.39 0.35 2.15
N SER A 41 -19.34 1.15 2.66
CA SER A 41 -20.54 0.61 3.31
C SER A 41 -21.43 -0.21 2.37
N SER A 42 -21.59 0.22 1.11
CA SER A 42 -22.36 -0.54 0.11
C SER A 42 -21.70 -1.86 -0.24
N LEU A 43 -20.38 -1.85 -0.47
CA LEU A 43 -19.61 -3.04 -0.82
C LEU A 43 -19.52 -4.02 0.35
N PHE A 44 -19.44 -3.51 1.58
CA PHE A 44 -19.51 -4.33 2.78
C PHE A 44 -20.85 -5.06 2.90
N LYS A 45 -21.96 -4.36 2.63
CA LYS A 45 -23.30 -4.95 2.59
C LYS A 45 -23.44 -5.98 1.48
N GLU A 46 -22.88 -5.72 0.31
CA GLU A 46 -22.88 -6.68 -0.81
C GLU A 46 -22.07 -7.95 -0.48
N ALA A 47 -20.90 -7.79 0.13
CA ALA A 47 -20.01 -8.90 0.46
C ALA A 47 -20.51 -9.76 1.63
N THR A 48 -21.14 -9.15 2.64
CA THR A 48 -21.52 -9.84 3.89
C THR A 48 -23.02 -10.06 4.07
N GLY A 49 -23.85 -9.30 3.35
CA GLY A 49 -25.30 -9.24 3.57
C GLY A 49 -25.73 -8.36 4.76
N PHE A 50 -24.80 -7.83 5.56
CA PHE A 50 -25.09 -7.02 6.74
C PHE A 50 -24.96 -5.52 6.46
N GLU A 51 -25.92 -4.73 6.96
CA GLU A 51 -25.87 -3.28 6.89
C GLU A 51 -25.48 -2.70 8.24
N CYS A 52 -24.22 -2.26 8.37
CA CYS A 52 -23.71 -1.66 9.59
C CYS A 52 -22.92 -0.39 9.25
N LYS A 53 -23.48 0.78 9.62
CA LYS A 53 -22.81 2.05 9.37
C LYS A 53 -21.87 2.43 10.52
N VAL A 54 -20.62 2.70 10.15
CA VAL A 54 -19.56 3.15 11.04
C VAL A 54 -18.97 4.45 10.48
N ASP A 55 -19.02 5.52 11.27
CA ASP A 55 -18.44 6.81 10.92
C ASP A 55 -17.09 6.97 11.64
N LEU A 56 -16.04 6.45 11.01
CA LEU A 56 -14.66 6.52 11.49
C LEU A 56 -13.73 6.90 10.33
N ASP A 57 -12.75 7.74 10.62
CA ASP A 57 -11.73 8.17 9.66
C ASP A 57 -10.35 8.25 10.33
N VAL A 58 -9.31 8.32 9.50
CA VAL A 58 -7.91 8.43 9.92
C VAL A 58 -7.27 9.65 9.27
N GLU A 59 -6.63 10.48 10.09
CA GLU A 59 -5.80 11.58 9.64
C GLU A 59 -4.31 11.27 9.85
N GLY A 60 -3.47 11.70 8.92
CA GLY A 60 -2.03 11.57 8.99
C GLY A 60 -1.37 11.76 7.64
N ASP A 61 -0.05 11.98 7.68
CA ASP A 61 0.80 12.08 6.49
C ASP A 61 1.14 10.68 5.98
N ILE A 62 0.15 10.02 5.37
CA ILE A 62 0.29 8.67 4.82
C ILE A 62 -0.12 8.61 3.35
N PRO A 63 0.45 7.66 2.57
CA PRO A 63 0.02 7.37 1.21
C PRO A 63 -1.45 6.95 1.17
N PHE A 64 -2.14 7.20 0.05
CA PHE A 64 -3.57 6.96 -0.07
C PHE A 64 -3.93 5.47 -0.04
N SER A 65 -3.20 4.63 -0.76
CA SER A 65 -3.33 3.16 -0.76
C SER A 65 -3.21 2.57 0.65
N SER A 66 -2.19 2.98 1.37
CA SER A 66 -1.92 2.70 2.77
C SER A 66 -3.03 3.19 3.72
N TYR A 67 -3.50 4.43 3.54
CA TYR A 67 -4.67 4.97 4.25
C TYR A 67 -5.91 4.09 4.04
N TYR A 68 -6.19 3.74 2.78
CA TYR A 68 -7.34 2.92 2.43
C TYR A 68 -7.29 1.55 3.11
N VAL A 69 -6.15 0.85 3.05
CA VAL A 69 -5.97 -0.48 3.67
C VAL A 69 -6.14 -0.43 5.18
N LEU A 70 -5.69 0.64 5.84
CA LEU A 70 -5.90 0.86 7.27
C LEU A 70 -7.37 1.14 7.60
N VAL A 71 -7.98 2.12 6.93
CA VAL A 71 -9.34 2.60 7.23
C VAL A 71 -10.38 1.53 6.93
N SER A 72 -10.27 0.85 5.78
CA SER A 72 -11.18 -0.25 5.42
C SER A 72 -11.17 -1.35 6.48
N LYS A 73 -9.99 -1.75 6.97
CA LYS A 73 -9.88 -2.73 8.05
C LYS A 73 -10.54 -2.23 9.34
N LEU A 74 -10.28 -0.99 9.75
CA LEU A 74 -10.90 -0.41 10.95
C LEU A 74 -12.42 -0.33 10.84
N LEU A 75 -12.95 0.05 9.68
CA LEU A 75 -14.39 0.11 9.42
C LEU A 75 -15.02 -1.28 9.51
N VAL A 76 -14.41 -2.29 8.90
CA VAL A 76 -14.87 -3.69 8.95
C VAL A 76 -14.78 -4.24 10.37
N ASP A 77 -13.64 -4.11 11.05
CA ASP A 77 -13.47 -4.58 12.44
C ASP A 77 -14.55 -3.95 13.35
N ARG A 78 -14.79 -2.65 13.21
CA ARG A 78 -15.78 -1.93 14.01
C ARG A 78 -17.22 -2.29 13.63
N ALA A 79 -17.50 -2.59 12.37
CA ALA A 79 -18.81 -3.05 11.92
C ALA A 79 -19.13 -4.43 12.49
N ILE A 80 -18.16 -5.36 12.47
CA ILE A 80 -18.29 -6.69 13.05
C ILE A 80 -18.59 -6.60 14.55
N GLU A 81 -17.81 -5.79 15.28
CA GLU A 81 -17.98 -5.60 16.73
C GLU A 81 -19.31 -4.91 17.08
N LYS A 82 -19.70 -3.86 16.35
CA LYS A 82 -20.90 -3.07 16.66
C LYS A 82 -22.20 -3.80 16.32
N CYS A 83 -22.18 -4.65 15.30
CA CYS A 83 -23.36 -5.33 14.78
C CYS A 83 -23.35 -6.84 15.05
N ASP A 84 -22.45 -7.32 15.93
CA ASP A 84 -22.32 -8.72 16.35
C ASP A 84 -22.32 -9.72 15.17
N ILE A 85 -21.60 -9.37 14.10
CA ILE A 85 -21.56 -10.18 12.87
C ILE A 85 -20.71 -11.43 13.15
N PRO A 86 -21.25 -12.66 13.01
CA PRO A 86 -20.56 -13.88 13.39
C PRO A 86 -19.61 -14.36 12.28
N ILE A 87 -18.53 -13.62 12.04
CA ILE A 87 -17.47 -14.01 11.09
C ILE A 87 -16.12 -14.15 11.76
N ASN A 88 -15.31 -15.08 11.26
CA ASN A 88 -13.94 -15.30 11.72
C ASN A 88 -12.91 -14.39 11.01
N GLU A 89 -11.63 -14.46 11.41
CA GLU A 89 -10.57 -13.64 10.82
C GLU A 89 -10.35 -13.91 9.33
N ASP A 90 -10.44 -15.16 8.88
CA ASP A 90 -10.24 -15.51 7.47
C ASP A 90 -11.38 -14.96 6.60
N GLU A 91 -12.63 -15.12 7.04
CA GLU A 91 -13.82 -14.56 6.38
C GLU A 91 -13.76 -13.02 6.32
N LYS A 92 -13.24 -12.38 7.36
CA LYS A 92 -13.00 -10.95 7.37
C LYS A 92 -11.99 -10.52 6.31
N PHE A 93 -10.87 -11.23 6.17
CA PHE A 93 -9.87 -10.91 5.14
C PHE A 93 -10.36 -11.24 3.73
N GLU A 94 -11.17 -12.27 3.54
CA GLU A 94 -11.87 -12.51 2.27
C GLU A 94 -12.85 -11.38 1.94
N THR A 95 -13.63 -10.91 2.92
CA THR A 95 -14.52 -9.76 2.76
C THR A 95 -13.75 -8.51 2.34
N LEU A 96 -12.65 -8.20 3.01
CA LEU A 96 -11.78 -7.08 2.65
C LEU A 96 -11.22 -7.24 1.23
N ARG A 97 -10.82 -8.45 0.84
CA ARG A 97 -10.32 -8.74 -0.52
C ARG A 97 -11.40 -8.50 -1.59
N LEU A 98 -12.64 -8.94 -1.35
CA LEU A 98 -13.75 -8.69 -2.27
C LEU A 98 -14.03 -7.19 -2.45
N ILE A 99 -13.98 -6.42 -1.36
CA ILE A 99 -14.14 -4.96 -1.39
C ILE A 99 -12.96 -4.30 -2.15
N ASP A 100 -11.73 -4.75 -1.89
CA ASP A 100 -10.53 -4.26 -2.54
C ASP A 100 -10.57 -4.46 -4.07
N ASP A 101 -10.92 -5.66 -4.50
CA ASP A 101 -11.03 -6.03 -5.92
C ASP A 101 -12.16 -5.25 -6.61
N ALA A 102 -13.29 -5.02 -5.93
CA ALA A 102 -14.40 -4.23 -6.48
C ALA A 102 -14.08 -2.74 -6.65
N LEU A 103 -13.26 -2.15 -5.77
CA LEU A 103 -12.90 -0.72 -5.84
C LEU A 103 -11.74 -0.41 -6.77
N PHE A 104 -10.71 -1.25 -6.77
CA PHE A 104 -9.43 -0.91 -7.38
C PHE A 104 -8.91 -1.92 -8.39
N ASP A 105 -9.30 -3.20 -8.28
CA ASP A 105 -8.67 -4.33 -8.98
C ASP A 105 -7.15 -4.15 -9.17
N SER A 106 -6.45 -3.99 -8.04
CA SER A 106 -5.07 -3.51 -8.03
C SER A 106 -4.14 -4.45 -7.28
N ARG A 107 -3.12 -4.94 -7.98
CA ARG A 107 -1.99 -5.69 -7.41
C ARG A 107 -1.29 -4.96 -6.24
N LEU A 108 -1.30 -3.63 -6.26
CA LEU A 108 -0.77 -2.82 -5.16
C LEU A 108 -1.58 -3.04 -3.89
N ILE A 109 -2.91 -2.93 -3.97
CA ILE A 109 -3.79 -3.13 -2.82
C ILE A 109 -3.72 -4.57 -2.33
N ARG A 110 -3.71 -5.55 -3.25
CA ARG A 110 -3.54 -6.96 -2.90
C ARG A 110 -2.22 -7.21 -2.15
N ALA A 111 -1.11 -6.61 -2.57
CA ALA A 111 0.18 -6.68 -1.87
C ALA A 111 0.11 -6.12 -0.45
N LEU A 112 -0.47 -4.92 -0.29
CA LEU A 112 -0.61 -4.29 1.03
C LEU A 112 -1.55 -5.08 1.95
N ARG A 113 -2.65 -5.62 1.43
CA ARG A 113 -3.58 -6.45 2.19
C ARG A 113 -2.93 -7.77 2.63
N ALA A 114 -2.15 -8.41 1.76
CA ALA A 114 -1.38 -9.60 2.11
C ALA A 114 -0.39 -9.31 3.25
N ALA A 115 0.34 -8.20 3.17
CA ALA A 115 1.25 -7.77 4.23
C ALA A 115 0.51 -7.46 5.54
N GLN A 116 -0.67 -6.85 5.46
CA GLN A 116 -1.53 -6.59 6.62
C GLN A 116 -2.04 -7.90 7.27
N ARG A 117 -2.45 -8.88 6.46
CA ARG A 117 -2.94 -10.19 6.94
C ARG A 117 -1.86 -10.99 7.63
N LEU A 118 -0.69 -11.09 6.99
CA LEU A 118 0.45 -11.85 7.51
C LEU A 118 1.22 -11.09 8.59
N ASN A 119 0.99 -9.78 8.71
CA ASN A 119 1.69 -8.88 9.64
C ASN A 119 3.22 -8.99 9.52
N VAL A 120 3.71 -9.08 8.28
CA VAL A 120 5.13 -9.11 7.92
C VAL A 120 5.37 -8.28 6.66
N SER A 121 6.60 -7.80 6.49
CA SER A 121 7.05 -7.27 5.20
C SER A 121 7.16 -8.43 4.20
N LEU A 122 6.86 -8.19 2.93
CA LEU A 122 6.86 -9.24 1.90
C LEU A 122 7.13 -8.71 0.49
N LEU A 123 7.61 -9.60 -0.36
CA LEU A 123 7.56 -9.46 -1.81
C LEU A 123 6.26 -10.08 -2.32
N TYR A 124 5.56 -9.33 -3.18
CA TYR A 124 4.29 -9.73 -3.76
C TYR A 124 4.32 -9.65 -5.27
N ARG A 125 3.72 -10.63 -5.94
CA ARG A 125 3.42 -10.61 -7.37
C ARG A 125 2.07 -11.30 -7.59
N ASP A 126 1.23 -10.77 -8.47
CA ASP A 126 -0.09 -11.38 -8.72
C ASP A 126 0.10 -12.83 -9.21
N ASN A 127 -0.80 -13.72 -8.78
CA ASN A 127 -0.81 -15.16 -9.06
C ASN A 127 0.37 -15.96 -8.48
N GLU A 128 1.11 -15.39 -7.53
CA GLU A 128 2.17 -16.08 -6.80
C GLU A 128 1.95 -16.00 -5.29
N GLU A 129 2.55 -16.96 -4.58
CA GLU A 129 2.54 -16.92 -3.12
C GLU A 129 3.39 -15.74 -2.64
N PRO A 130 2.88 -14.89 -1.71
CA PRO A 130 3.67 -13.83 -1.12
C PRO A 130 4.90 -14.40 -0.40
N VAL A 131 6.05 -13.76 -0.57
CA VAL A 131 7.30 -14.19 0.06
C VAL A 131 7.62 -13.26 1.22
N PRO A 132 7.51 -13.71 2.48
CA PRO A 132 7.90 -12.91 3.65
C PRO A 132 9.38 -12.54 3.57
N VAL A 133 9.71 -11.32 3.99
CA VAL A 133 11.10 -10.83 4.03
C VAL A 133 11.39 -10.20 5.39
N ASP A 134 12.61 -10.44 5.89
CA ASP A 134 13.10 -9.77 7.09
C ASP A 134 13.60 -8.38 6.70
N PHE A 135 12.72 -7.38 6.85
CA PHE A 135 12.99 -6.01 6.48
C PHE A 135 12.94 -5.13 7.72
N ALA A 136 13.98 -4.31 7.90
CA ALA A 136 14.09 -3.41 9.04
C ALA A 136 12.86 -2.51 9.14
N GLU A 137 12.32 -2.38 10.35
CA GLU A 137 11.17 -1.51 10.57
C GLU A 137 11.55 -0.05 10.33
N ILE A 138 10.84 0.60 9.41
CA ILE A 138 11.05 2.01 9.08
C ILE A 138 9.96 2.89 9.68
N ARG A 139 10.30 4.12 10.03
CA ARG A 139 9.34 5.21 10.25
C ARG A 139 9.17 5.96 8.95
N MET A 140 7.95 6.43 8.63
CA MET A 140 7.75 7.25 7.44
C MET A 140 6.74 8.38 7.64
N ARG A 141 6.85 9.42 6.81
CA ARG A 141 5.78 10.41 6.55
C ARG A 141 5.67 10.72 5.07
N LYS A 142 4.46 10.95 4.59
CA LYS A 142 4.19 11.44 3.24
C LYS A 142 4.62 12.90 3.13
N ILE A 143 5.23 13.27 2.01
CA ILE A 143 5.62 14.65 1.69
C ILE A 143 4.69 15.25 0.64
N ALA A 144 4.55 14.58 -0.51
CA ALA A 144 3.75 15.07 -1.64
C ALA A 144 3.28 13.90 -2.51
N SER A 145 2.24 14.11 -3.31
CA SER A 145 1.74 13.12 -4.27
C SER A 145 1.46 13.78 -5.62
N TYR A 146 1.82 13.10 -6.70
CA TYR A 146 1.62 13.53 -8.07
C TYR A 146 0.75 12.53 -8.81
N PRO A 147 -0.28 12.97 -9.56
CA PRO A 147 -1.08 12.05 -10.36
C PRO A 147 -0.22 11.41 -11.45
N ILE A 148 -0.45 10.11 -11.69
CA ILE A 148 0.20 9.34 -12.75
C ILE A 148 -0.81 8.42 -13.43
N GLU A 149 -0.49 8.00 -14.64
CA GLU A 149 -1.20 6.91 -15.32
C GLU A 149 -0.30 5.68 -15.41
N VAL A 150 -0.86 4.49 -15.22
CA VAL A 150 -0.09 3.24 -15.33
C VAL A 150 0.44 3.11 -16.76
N ARG A 151 1.76 2.94 -16.92
CA ARG A 151 2.39 2.84 -18.24
C ARG A 151 2.46 1.41 -18.72
N SER A 152 1.88 1.13 -19.88
CA SER A 152 1.96 -0.17 -20.56
C SER A 152 3.04 -0.19 -21.66
N ASP A 153 3.56 0.96 -22.03
CA ASP A 153 4.50 1.22 -23.12
C ASP A 153 5.97 1.25 -22.65
N VAL A 154 6.34 0.32 -21.77
CA VAL A 154 7.68 0.30 -21.15
C VAL A 154 8.57 -0.72 -21.85
N GLU A 155 9.78 -0.30 -22.24
CA GLU A 155 10.77 -1.19 -22.86
C GLU A 155 11.17 -2.36 -21.96
N ASN A 156 11.41 -3.53 -22.56
CA ASN A 156 11.72 -4.76 -21.82
C ASN A 156 12.94 -4.62 -20.89
N SER A 157 13.97 -3.89 -21.31
CA SER A 157 15.17 -3.61 -20.50
C SER A 157 14.80 -2.94 -19.18
N VAL A 158 13.93 -1.92 -19.24
CA VAL A 158 13.42 -1.19 -18.07
C VAL A 158 12.52 -2.09 -17.22
N VAL A 159 11.68 -2.93 -17.84
CA VAL A 159 10.86 -3.91 -17.13
C VAL A 159 11.71 -4.86 -16.27
N HIS A 160 12.81 -5.37 -16.80
CA HIS A 160 13.73 -6.22 -16.05
C HIS A 160 14.33 -5.50 -14.84
N THR A 161 14.76 -4.24 -15.00
CA THR A 161 15.28 -3.43 -13.89
C THR A 161 14.22 -3.18 -12.82
N ILE A 162 12.98 -2.83 -13.22
CA ILE A 162 11.85 -2.65 -12.30
C ILE A 162 11.56 -3.94 -11.53
N GLY A 163 11.70 -5.11 -12.18
CA GLY A 163 11.50 -6.39 -11.51
C GLY A 163 12.58 -6.74 -10.50
N LEU A 164 13.82 -6.29 -10.71
CA LEU A 164 14.95 -6.60 -9.83
C LEU A 164 15.00 -5.71 -8.58
N ILE A 165 14.64 -4.43 -8.70
CA ILE A 165 14.80 -3.45 -7.62
C ILE A 165 14.07 -3.82 -6.31
N PRO A 166 12.79 -4.25 -6.33
CA PRO A 166 12.10 -4.67 -5.11
C PRO A 166 12.83 -5.82 -4.40
N VAL A 167 13.40 -6.76 -5.18
CA VAL A 167 14.19 -7.87 -4.64
C VAL A 167 15.49 -7.37 -4.00
N LEU A 168 16.19 -6.43 -4.62
CA LEU A 168 17.39 -5.83 -4.02
C LEU A 168 17.07 -5.07 -2.74
N PHE A 169 15.98 -4.30 -2.70
CA PHE A 169 15.54 -3.65 -1.46
C PHE A 169 15.25 -4.66 -0.36
N SER A 170 14.67 -5.82 -0.68
CA SER A 170 14.39 -6.85 0.32
C SER A 170 15.65 -7.38 1.05
N GLN A 171 16.83 -7.19 0.46
CA GLN A 171 18.13 -7.59 1.03
C GLN A 171 18.78 -6.47 1.87
N GLY A 172 18.31 -5.23 1.73
CA GLY A 172 18.82 -4.09 2.48
C GLY A 172 18.56 -2.75 1.78
N ILE A 173 18.41 -1.68 2.59
CA ILE A 173 18.28 -0.32 2.08
C ILE A 173 19.68 0.29 1.92
N THR A 174 20.02 0.70 0.70
CA THR A 174 21.22 1.49 0.42
C THR A 174 20.85 2.77 -0.31
N LYS A 175 21.70 3.79 -0.18
CA LYS A 175 21.50 5.07 -0.87
C LYS A 175 21.42 4.89 -2.38
N ASP A 176 22.32 4.08 -2.95
CA ASP A 176 22.37 3.81 -4.38
C ASP A 176 21.07 3.17 -4.88
N LEU A 177 20.47 2.25 -4.12
CA LEU A 177 19.18 1.65 -4.49
C LEU A 177 18.04 2.66 -4.48
N VAL A 178 18.03 3.58 -3.51
CA VAL A 178 17.04 4.66 -3.44
C VAL A 178 17.19 5.61 -4.63
N GLU A 179 18.42 6.00 -4.96
CA GLU A 179 18.70 6.84 -6.12
C GLU A 179 18.33 6.16 -7.44
N GLN A 180 18.61 4.86 -7.57
CA GLN A 180 18.25 4.07 -8.76
C GLN A 180 16.73 4.01 -8.96
N GLU A 181 15.94 3.67 -7.93
CA GLU A 181 14.48 3.62 -8.08
C GLU A 181 13.88 5.01 -8.34
N ASN A 182 14.36 6.05 -7.64
CA ASN A 182 13.96 7.43 -7.92
C ASN A 182 14.31 7.85 -9.36
N GLY A 183 15.46 7.41 -9.89
CA GLY A 183 15.87 7.63 -11.28
C GLY A 183 14.92 6.97 -12.29
N ILE A 184 14.36 5.81 -11.97
CA ILE A 184 13.33 5.15 -12.79
C ILE A 184 12.02 5.95 -12.76
N TRP A 185 11.58 6.37 -11.57
CA TRP A 185 10.41 7.25 -11.44
C TRP A 185 10.57 8.54 -12.25
N HIS A 186 11.75 9.15 -12.20
CA HIS A 186 12.06 10.32 -13.02
C HIS A 186 12.00 10.00 -14.52
N SER A 187 12.62 8.91 -14.96
CA SER A 187 12.69 8.54 -16.37
C SER A 187 11.32 8.20 -16.97
N LEU A 188 10.44 7.56 -16.19
CA LEU A 188 9.12 7.11 -16.66
C LEU A 188 8.02 8.16 -16.51
N TYR A 189 8.08 8.97 -15.46
CA TYR A 189 7.00 9.88 -15.07
C TYR A 189 7.43 11.34 -14.93
N SER A 190 8.70 11.66 -15.20
CA SER A 190 9.27 13.00 -15.01
C SER A 190 9.12 13.53 -13.57
N ILE A 191 9.07 12.63 -12.58
CA ILE A 191 8.97 12.99 -11.17
C ILE A 191 10.36 13.23 -10.62
N HIS A 192 10.61 14.45 -10.17
CA HIS A 192 11.87 14.84 -9.57
C HIS A 192 11.79 14.78 -8.05
N VAL A 193 12.70 14.01 -7.44
CA VAL A 193 12.93 14.05 -5.99
C VAL A 193 14.29 14.70 -5.76
N PRO A 194 14.39 15.71 -4.87
CA PRO A 194 15.67 16.23 -4.44
C PRO A 194 16.57 15.11 -3.94
N TYR A 195 17.88 15.17 -4.20
CA TYR A 195 18.88 14.22 -3.68
C TYR A 195 19.11 14.43 -2.17
N ILE A 196 18.06 14.30 -1.38
CA ILE A 196 18.07 14.31 0.08
C ILE A 196 18.05 12.86 0.51
N ASN A 197 19.01 12.47 1.36
CA ASN A 197 18.99 11.15 1.99
C ASN A 197 17.63 10.99 2.68
N ASP A 198 17.01 9.81 2.59
CA ASP A 198 15.74 9.47 3.26
C ASP A 198 14.46 9.84 2.49
N TRP A 199 14.55 10.38 1.27
CA TRP A 199 13.37 10.65 0.43
C TRP A 199 13.26 9.69 -0.77
N LYS A 200 12.05 9.21 -1.03
CA LYS A 200 11.79 8.22 -2.08
C LYS A 200 10.41 8.39 -2.71
N VAL A 201 10.29 8.09 -4.00
CA VAL A 201 8.99 7.92 -4.68
C VAL A 201 8.49 6.49 -4.52
N ILE A 202 7.24 6.34 -4.13
CA ILE A 202 6.52 5.06 -4.08
C ILE A 202 5.29 5.09 -4.97
N TRP A 203 4.86 3.91 -5.40
CA TRP A 203 3.60 3.75 -6.13
C TRP A 203 2.41 3.82 -5.19
N ASP A 204 1.45 4.69 -5.47
CA ASP A 204 0.28 4.96 -4.63
C ASP A 204 -1.02 5.01 -5.46
N LEU A 205 -1.39 3.87 -6.07
CA LEU A 205 -2.48 3.73 -7.04
C LEU A 205 -2.28 4.63 -8.28
N ASN A 206 -3.16 5.61 -8.48
CA ASN A 206 -3.06 6.57 -9.59
C ASN A 206 -2.13 7.75 -9.25
N TRP A 207 -1.25 7.56 -8.26
CA TRP A 207 -0.33 8.57 -7.78
C TRP A 207 1.07 7.98 -7.63
N ALA A 208 2.04 8.84 -7.79
CA ALA A 208 3.40 8.64 -7.30
C ALA A 208 3.57 9.55 -6.08
N THR A 209 3.87 8.93 -4.95
CA THR A 209 3.91 9.62 -3.65
C THR A 209 5.35 9.71 -3.18
N ILE A 210 5.82 10.91 -2.89
CA ILE A 210 7.10 11.14 -2.22
C ILE A 210 6.90 10.91 -0.72
N ILE A 211 7.72 10.02 -0.16
CA ILE A 211 7.82 9.76 1.27
C ILE A 211 9.18 10.17 1.79
N GLU A 212 9.23 10.57 3.05
CA GLU A 212 10.43 10.59 3.88
C GLU A 212 10.39 9.37 4.80
N PHE A 213 11.51 8.66 4.95
CA PHE A 213 11.60 7.45 5.77
C PHE A 213 12.90 7.37 6.57
N SER A 214 12.86 6.82 7.79
CA SER A 214 14.08 6.57 8.57
C SER A 214 14.07 5.14 9.11
N SER A 215 15.19 4.44 8.96
CA SER A 215 15.43 3.09 9.52
C SER A 215 16.09 3.16 10.90
#